data_AF-A0A4S4C529-F1
#
_entry.id   AF-A0A4S4C529-F1
#
_cell.length_a   1.000
_cell.length_b   1.000
_cell.length_c   1.000
_cell.angle_alpha   90.00
_cell.angle_beta   90.00
_cell.angle_gamma   90.00
#
_symmetry.space_group_name_H-M   'P 1'
#
loop_
_entity.id
_entity.type
_entity.pdbx_description
1 polymer ?
#
loop_
_entity_poly.entity_id
_entity_poly.type
_entity_poly.pdbx_seq_one_letter_code
_entity_poly.pdbx_strand_id
1 'polypeptide(L)'
;MDPYYPYYRQFQVPGFPPFGGQGGMPPFGPPGSGQGGGFGGGPGQAGPPFGPPPSTIPPEQSQGQFGVFAVDPGGIRGCLYRFTFIRLNNGRSFWYYPTFVGRNSVAGWRWRRNQFRWEYFGIDLDRIRSFSCR
;
A
#
# COMPACT_ATOMS: atom_id res chain seq x y z
N MET A 1 47.27 37.07 -7.28
CA MET A 1 45.97 37.27 -6.59
C MET A 1 44.93 37.41 -7.69
N ASP A 2 44.35 36.29 -8.11
CA ASP A 2 43.45 36.24 -9.27
C ASP A 2 41.99 36.57 -8.87
N PRO A 3 41.32 37.47 -9.62
CA PRO A 3 40.05 38.06 -9.23
C PRO A 3 38.83 37.15 -9.50
N TYR A 4 38.20 36.81 -8.39
CA TYR A 4 36.75 36.71 -8.12
C TYR A 4 35.78 36.99 -9.29
N TYR A 5 35.07 35.95 -9.75
CA TYR A 5 33.82 36.06 -10.51
C TYR A 5 32.70 35.30 -9.76
N PRO A 6 31.74 35.99 -9.12
CA PRO A 6 30.49 35.37 -8.71
C PRO A 6 29.46 35.50 -9.84
N TYR A 7 29.12 34.36 -10.44
CA TYR A 7 28.07 34.22 -11.43
C TYR A 7 26.71 34.13 -10.72
N TYR A 8 25.97 35.24 -10.64
CA TYR A 8 24.54 35.20 -10.35
C TYR A 8 23.79 36.18 -11.26
N ARG A 9 23.20 35.65 -12.34
CA ARG A 9 22.07 36.31 -12.99
C ARG A 9 21.05 35.26 -13.46
N GLN A 10 20.04 35.11 -12.62
CA GLN A 10 18.64 35.23 -13.01
C GLN A 10 18.18 34.31 -14.16
N PHE A 11 17.74 33.10 -13.80
CA PHE A 11 16.86 32.30 -14.64
C PHE A 11 15.46 32.92 -14.62
N GLN A 12 15.15 33.67 -15.67
CA GLN A 12 13.84 34.23 -15.96
C GLN A 12 13.04 33.18 -16.73
N VAL A 13 12.06 32.55 -16.08
CA VAL A 13 11.12 31.63 -16.74
C VAL A 13 9.92 32.41 -17.28
N PRO A 14 9.50 32.21 -18.55
CA PRO A 14 8.38 32.94 -19.14
C PRO A 14 7.01 32.39 -18.69
N GLY A 15 6.15 33.30 -18.21
CA GLY A 15 4.70 33.34 -18.48
C GLY A 15 3.79 32.21 -17.97
N PHE A 16 3.14 32.44 -16.82
CA PHE A 16 1.89 31.76 -16.44
C PHE A 16 0.75 32.80 -16.40
N PRO A 17 -0.40 32.56 -17.05
CA PRO A 17 -1.54 33.48 -17.03
C PRO A 17 -2.33 33.41 -15.70
N PRO A 18 -2.87 34.54 -15.20
CA PRO A 18 -3.59 34.61 -13.93
C PRO A 18 -5.08 34.29 -14.10
N PHE A 19 -5.61 33.34 -13.32
CA PHE A 19 -7.05 33.24 -13.08
C PHE A 19 -7.42 34.06 -11.85
N GLY A 20 -7.93 35.29 -12.05
CA GLY A 20 -8.93 35.88 -11.14
C GLY A 20 -10.28 35.18 -11.37
N GLY A 21 -11.28 35.19 -10.52
CA GLY A 21 -11.59 35.89 -9.28
C GLY A 21 -13.13 35.81 -9.13
N GLN A 22 -13.63 35.89 -7.88
CA GLN A 22 -15.02 36.11 -7.45
C GLN A 22 -16.06 34.96 -7.50
N GLY A 23 -16.57 34.64 -6.29
CA GLY A 23 -17.98 34.88 -5.97
C GLY A 23 -18.86 33.65 -5.72
N GLY A 24 -19.27 33.44 -4.46
CA GLY A 24 -20.48 32.68 -4.13
C GLY A 24 -20.42 31.79 -2.87
N MET A 25 -20.66 32.37 -1.68
CA MET A 25 -21.35 31.70 -0.55
C MET A 25 -22.83 32.14 -0.63
N PRO A 26 -23.88 31.39 -0.19
CA PRO A 26 -24.09 30.88 1.18
C PRO A 26 -25.00 29.58 1.23
N PRO A 27 -25.76 29.23 2.31
CA PRO A 27 -25.30 28.70 3.61
C PRO A 27 -26.09 27.44 4.15
N PHE A 28 -25.59 26.87 5.26
CA PHE A 28 -26.23 25.97 6.25
C PHE A 28 -26.68 24.54 5.88
N GLY A 29 -25.93 23.55 6.37
CA GLY A 29 -26.40 22.19 6.70
C GLY A 29 -25.75 21.71 8.02
N PRO A 30 -26.46 21.00 8.92
CA PRO A 30 -25.97 20.60 10.25
C PRO A 30 -24.92 19.46 10.21
N PRO A 31 -24.19 19.21 11.32
CA PRO A 31 -22.86 18.57 11.29
C PRO A 31 -22.94 17.04 11.37
N GLY A 32 -22.22 16.35 10.49
CA GLY A 32 -22.10 14.89 10.53
C GLY A 32 -20.90 14.36 9.75
N SER A 33 -19.76 14.24 10.44
CA SER A 33 -18.68 13.26 10.27
C SER A 33 -18.30 12.77 8.86
N GLY A 34 -17.05 13.01 8.45
CA GLY A 34 -16.40 12.15 7.44
C GLY A 34 -15.42 12.84 6.50
N GLN A 35 -14.36 13.39 7.07
CA GLN A 35 -13.18 13.96 6.42
C GLN A 35 -12.57 13.03 5.35
N GLY A 36 -12.23 13.59 4.17
CA GLY A 36 -11.16 13.03 3.33
C GLY A 36 -11.40 12.89 1.82
N GLY A 37 -12.05 13.84 1.15
CA GLY A 37 -11.94 13.97 -0.30
C GLY A 37 -10.61 14.65 -0.67
N GLY A 38 -9.67 13.89 -1.25
CA GLY A 38 -8.36 14.38 -1.65
C GLY A 38 -7.82 13.65 -2.88
N PHE A 39 -7.58 14.42 -3.93
CA PHE A 39 -7.12 14.09 -5.27
C PHE A 39 -5.84 13.21 -5.33
N GLY A 40 -5.78 12.29 -6.31
CA GLY A 40 -4.55 11.54 -6.61
C GLY A 40 -4.72 10.33 -7.53
N GLY A 41 -5.02 10.56 -8.81
CA GLY A 41 -4.97 9.53 -9.85
C GLY A 41 -3.51 9.18 -10.22
N GLY A 42 -2.91 8.25 -9.48
CA GLY A 42 -1.77 7.42 -9.90
C GLY A 42 -2.24 5.96 -10.00
N PRO A 43 -1.47 5.04 -10.61
CA PRO A 43 -1.92 3.66 -10.83
C PRO A 43 -2.48 3.08 -9.53
N GLY A 44 -3.78 2.77 -9.57
CA GLY A 44 -4.67 2.78 -8.42
C GLY A 44 -4.14 2.02 -7.21
N GLN A 45 -3.88 2.76 -6.13
CA GLN A 45 -3.77 2.17 -4.80
C GLN A 45 -5.16 1.67 -4.41
N ALA A 46 -5.47 0.43 -4.78
CA ALA A 46 -6.69 -0.23 -4.34
C ALA A 46 -6.75 -0.14 -2.80
N GLY A 47 -7.86 0.41 -2.30
CA GLY A 47 -8.14 0.54 -0.87
C GLY A 47 -8.16 -0.83 -0.17
N PRO A 48 -8.35 -0.86 1.17
CA PRO A 48 -8.46 -2.12 1.88
C PRO A 48 -9.62 -2.97 1.32
N PRO A 49 -9.53 -4.30 1.40
CA PRO A 49 -10.67 -5.13 1.03
C PRO A 49 -11.87 -4.82 1.93
N PHE A 50 -13.07 -5.07 1.42
CA PHE A 50 -14.30 -4.89 2.18
C PHE A 50 -14.45 -5.97 3.27
N GLY A 51 -14.83 -5.53 4.47
CA GLY A 51 -15.18 -6.43 5.58
C GLY A 51 -13.99 -7.17 6.23
N PRO A 52 -14.26 -7.99 7.26
CA PRO A 52 -13.25 -8.83 7.88
C PRO A 52 -12.82 -9.98 6.94
N PRO A 53 -11.64 -10.58 7.16
CA PRO A 53 -11.22 -11.76 6.41
C PRO A 53 -12.05 -13.00 6.79
N PRO A 54 -11.95 -14.10 6.03
CA PRO A 54 -12.58 -15.37 6.38
C PRO A 54 -12.20 -15.85 7.79
N SER A 55 -13.16 -16.43 8.51
CA SER A 55 -12.93 -17.00 9.84
C SER A 55 -12.13 -18.31 9.77
N THR A 56 -12.33 -19.11 8.73
CA THR A 56 -11.64 -20.40 8.55
C THR A 56 -10.23 -20.20 7.99
N ILE A 57 -9.23 -20.57 8.77
CA ILE A 57 -7.82 -20.57 8.33
C ILE A 57 -7.62 -21.72 7.33
N PRO A 58 -7.07 -21.47 6.12
CA PRO A 58 -6.73 -22.53 5.18
C PRO A 58 -5.70 -23.50 5.78
N PRO A 59 -5.74 -24.81 5.49
CA PRO A 59 -4.67 -25.71 5.90
C PRO A 59 -3.33 -25.21 5.34
N GLU A 60 -2.24 -25.50 6.04
CA GLU A 60 -0.90 -25.21 5.53
C GLU A 60 -0.64 -26.18 4.38
N GLN A 61 -0.94 -25.73 3.16
CA GLN A 61 -0.48 -26.42 1.96
C GLN A 61 1.03 -26.27 1.92
N SER A 62 1.75 -27.38 1.75
CA SER A 62 3.19 -27.39 1.51
C SER A 62 3.49 -26.75 0.16
N GLN A 63 3.33 -25.43 0.06
CA GLN A 63 3.83 -24.63 -1.04
C GLN A 63 5.36 -24.61 -0.93
N GLY A 64 5.99 -25.70 -1.38
CA GLY A 64 7.44 -25.90 -1.24
C GLY A 64 7.86 -27.37 -1.12
N GLN A 65 7.41 -28.23 -2.03
CA GLN A 65 8.17 -29.44 -2.40
C GLN A 65 9.37 -29.09 -3.32
N PHE A 66 9.72 -27.80 -3.43
CA PHE A 66 10.96 -27.31 -4.03
C PHE A 66 11.73 -26.58 -2.92
N GLY A 67 12.99 -26.96 -2.75
CA GLY A 67 13.73 -26.87 -1.50
C GLY A 67 13.89 -25.48 -0.88
N VAL A 68 14.05 -25.51 0.46
CA VAL A 68 14.76 -24.54 1.32
C VAL A 68 14.37 -23.05 1.17
N PHE A 69 13.49 -22.61 2.06
CA PHE A 69 13.38 -21.28 2.68
C PHE A 69 13.05 -20.03 1.84
N ALA A 70 13.00 -20.10 0.51
CA ALA A 70 12.59 -18.95 -0.29
C ALA A 70 11.14 -19.10 -0.77
N VAL A 71 10.22 -18.32 -0.20
CA VAL A 71 8.96 -18.01 -0.89
C VAL A 71 9.34 -17.28 -2.19
N ASP A 72 9.19 -17.95 -3.33
CA ASP A 72 9.48 -17.36 -4.62
C ASP A 72 8.50 -16.19 -4.89
N PRO A 73 8.99 -14.99 -5.27
CA PRO A 73 8.13 -13.85 -5.60
C PRO A 73 7.08 -14.14 -6.67
N GLY A 74 7.33 -15.10 -7.56
CA GLY A 74 6.38 -15.60 -8.55
C GLY A 74 5.18 -16.34 -7.94
N GLY A 75 5.38 -17.09 -6.85
CA GLY A 75 4.31 -17.84 -6.19
C GLY A 75 3.26 -16.94 -5.54
N ILE A 76 3.70 -15.91 -4.80
CA ILE A 76 2.78 -15.02 -4.08
C ILE A 76 2.03 -14.05 -5.00
N ARG A 77 2.54 -13.78 -6.21
CA ARG A 77 1.83 -12.98 -7.22
C ARG A 77 0.46 -13.56 -7.57
N GLY A 78 0.28 -14.88 -7.52
CA GLY A 78 -1.01 -15.55 -7.72
C GLY A 78 -2.05 -15.25 -6.62
N CYS A 79 -1.65 -14.59 -5.55
CA CYS A 79 -2.51 -14.19 -4.44
C CYS A 79 -2.86 -12.71 -4.43
N LEU A 80 -2.41 -11.93 -5.42
CA LEU A 80 -2.78 -10.51 -5.55
C LEU A 80 -4.30 -10.34 -5.53
N TYR A 81 -4.77 -9.36 -4.76
CA TYR A 81 -6.19 -9.01 -4.57
C TYR A 81 -7.06 -10.16 -4.01
N ARG A 82 -6.45 -11.10 -3.28
CA ARG A 82 -7.13 -12.22 -2.62
C ARG A 82 -6.82 -12.28 -1.14
N PHE A 83 -7.76 -12.80 -0.35
CA PHE A 83 -7.51 -13.05 1.07
C PHE A 83 -6.43 -14.13 1.20
N THR A 84 -5.29 -13.72 1.76
CA THR A 84 -4.09 -14.53 1.88
C THR A 84 -3.76 -14.72 3.35
N PHE A 85 -3.70 -15.96 3.81
CA PHE A 85 -3.24 -16.25 5.16
C PHE A 85 -1.72 -16.43 5.14
N ILE A 86 -0.99 -15.51 5.78
CA ILE A 86 0.46 -15.52 5.86
C ILE A 86 0.91 -16.16 7.17
N ARG A 87 1.89 -17.07 7.08
CA ARG A 87 2.61 -17.65 8.21
C ARG A 87 4.08 -17.22 8.14
N LEU A 88 4.60 -16.67 9.22
CA LEU A 88 5.98 -16.19 9.30
C LEU A 88 6.90 -17.24 9.91
N ASN A 89 8.20 -17.10 9.65
CA ASN A 89 9.24 -17.96 10.22
C ASN A 89 9.27 -17.94 11.76
N ASN A 90 8.89 -16.82 12.38
CA ASN A 90 8.81 -16.69 13.84
C ASN A 90 7.51 -17.24 14.46
N GLY A 91 6.72 -18.01 13.70
CA GLY A 91 5.47 -18.61 14.17
C GLY A 91 4.26 -17.67 14.19
N ARG A 92 4.44 -16.37 13.90
CA ARG A 92 3.30 -15.44 13.79
C ARG A 92 2.53 -15.69 12.50
N SER A 93 1.21 -15.48 12.55
CA SER A 93 0.36 -15.56 11.36
C SER A 93 -0.68 -14.45 11.34
N PHE A 94 -1.11 -14.07 10.15
CA PHE A 94 -2.15 -13.06 9.96
C PHE A 94 -2.81 -13.16 8.58
N TRP A 95 -4.02 -12.62 8.49
CA TRP A 95 -4.66 -12.35 7.22
C TRP A 95 -4.05 -11.14 6.54
N TYR A 96 -3.86 -11.26 5.23
CA TYR A 96 -3.22 -10.29 4.38
C TYR A 96 -3.95 -10.19 3.05
N TYR A 97 -3.97 -9.00 2.46
CA TYR A 97 -4.56 -8.73 1.16
C TYR A 97 -3.52 -8.01 0.30
N PRO A 98 -2.69 -8.77 -0.43
CA PRO A 98 -1.57 -8.21 -1.18
C PRO A 98 -2.09 -7.43 -2.38
N THR A 99 -1.57 -6.22 -2.57
CA THR A 99 -1.90 -5.36 -3.73
C THR A 99 -0.69 -5.13 -4.63
N PHE A 100 0.52 -5.46 -4.14
CA PHE A 100 1.75 -5.33 -4.90
C PHE A 100 2.78 -6.37 -4.46
N VAL A 101 3.48 -6.99 -5.42
CA VAL A 101 4.65 -7.85 -5.15
C VAL A 101 5.87 -7.25 -5.83
N GLY A 102 6.83 -6.84 -5.01
CA GLY A 102 8.13 -6.35 -5.45
C GLY A 102 9.10 -7.48 -5.77
N ARG A 103 10.40 -7.15 -5.80
CA ARG A 103 11.46 -8.15 -6.03
C ARG A 103 11.61 -9.09 -4.83
N ASN A 104 11.66 -8.54 -3.63
CA ASN A 104 11.92 -9.27 -2.38
C ASN A 104 10.89 -8.99 -1.28
N SER A 105 9.79 -8.30 -1.62
CA SER A 105 8.79 -7.87 -0.65
C SER A 105 7.39 -7.92 -1.25
N VAL A 106 6.39 -7.97 -0.38
CA VAL A 106 4.97 -7.84 -0.72
C VAL A 106 4.36 -6.72 0.10
N ALA A 107 3.53 -5.89 -0.55
CA ALA A 107 2.80 -4.79 0.06
C ALA A 107 1.29 -4.98 -0.13
N GLY A 108 0.51 -4.41 0.78
CA GLY A 108 -0.94 -4.60 0.83
C GLY A 108 -1.51 -4.33 2.21
N TRP A 109 -2.64 -4.95 2.52
CA TRP A 109 -3.39 -4.69 3.74
C TRP A 109 -3.30 -5.86 4.70
N ARG A 110 -2.90 -5.58 5.95
CA ARG A 110 -2.83 -6.57 7.03
C ARG A 110 -4.02 -6.44 7.96
N TRP A 111 -4.65 -7.56 8.29
CA TRP A 111 -5.71 -7.59 9.30
C TRP A 111 -5.11 -7.46 10.71
N ARG A 112 -5.48 -6.38 11.41
CA ARG A 112 -5.17 -6.18 12.83
C ARG A 112 -6.32 -6.72 13.67
N ARG A 113 -6.27 -8.02 14.01
CA ARG A 113 -7.34 -8.71 14.75
C ARG A 113 -7.78 -7.97 16.02
N ASN A 114 -6.85 -7.37 16.76
CA ASN A 114 -7.15 -6.65 18.01
C ASN A 114 -7.86 -5.30 17.78
N GLN A 115 -7.78 -4.76 16.57
CA GLN A 115 -8.34 -3.45 16.20
C GLN A 115 -9.47 -3.59 15.18
N PHE A 116 -9.79 -4.83 14.77
CA PHE A 116 -10.80 -5.16 13.76
C PHE A 116 -10.71 -4.30 12.49
N ARG A 117 -9.49 -3.98 12.04
CA ARG A 117 -9.25 -3.16 10.85
C ARG A 117 -8.15 -3.69 9.97
N TRP A 118 -8.21 -3.29 8.70
CA TRP A 118 -7.11 -3.41 7.75
C TRP A 118 -6.14 -2.25 7.94
N GLU A 119 -4.84 -2.54 7.90
CA GLU A 119 -3.78 -1.54 7.96
C GLU A 119 -2.79 -1.79 6.82
N TYR A 120 -2.43 -0.75 6.08
CA TYR A 120 -1.46 -0.87 5.01
C TYR A 120 -0.08 -1.24 5.58
N PHE A 121 0.54 -2.27 5.02
CA PHE A 121 1.73 -2.91 5.58
C PHE A 121 2.52 -3.61 4.49
N GLY A 122 3.86 -3.55 4.56
CA GLY A 122 4.77 -4.32 3.72
C GLY A 122 5.57 -5.33 4.53
N ILE A 123 5.92 -6.46 3.91
CA ILE A 123 6.77 -7.48 4.52
C ILE A 123 7.73 -8.09 3.50
N ASP A 124 8.95 -8.36 3.95
CA ASP A 124 9.96 -9.05 3.16
C ASP A 124 9.59 -10.54 2.98
N LEU A 125 9.81 -11.06 1.78
CA LEU A 125 9.41 -12.43 1.42
C LEU A 125 10.19 -13.49 2.20
N ASP A 126 11.44 -13.20 2.58
CA ASP A 126 12.29 -14.08 3.40
C ASP A 126 11.73 -14.29 4.81
N ARG A 127 10.81 -13.44 5.28
CA ARG A 127 10.14 -13.60 6.59
C ARG A 127 8.94 -14.54 6.51
N ILE A 128 8.42 -14.79 5.31
CA ILE A 128 7.24 -15.62 5.07
C ILE A 128 7.70 -17.06 4.98
N ARG A 129 7.16 -17.91 5.86
CA ARG A 129 7.38 -19.35 5.83
C ARG A 129 6.50 -20.02 4.78
N SER A 130 5.23 -19.64 4.76
CA SER A 130 4.22 -20.19 3.86
C SER A 130 3.03 -19.23 3.76
N PHE A 131 2.27 -19.33 2.67
CA PHE A 131 1.05 -18.56 2.47
C PHE A 131 -0.06 -19.46 1.91
N SER A 132 -1.30 -18.98 1.93
CA SER A 132 -2.42 -19.67 1.30
C SER A 132 -3.48 -18.63 0.94
N CYS A 133 -3.80 -18.47 -0.33
CA CYS A 133 -4.87 -17.59 -0.77
C CYS A 133 -6.11 -18.37 -1.20
N ARG A 134 -7.28 -17.75 -1.00
CA ARG A 134 -8.57 -18.24 -1.48
C ARG A 134 -9.11 -17.35 -2.58
#